data_AF-A0A953AEA0-F1
#
_entry.id   AF-A0A953AEA0-F1
#
_cell.length_a   1.000
_cell.length_b   1.000
_cell.length_c   1.000
_cell.angle_alpha   90.00
_cell.angle_beta   90.00
_cell.angle_gamma   90.00
#
_symmetry.space_group_name_H-M   'P 1'
#
loop_
_entity.id
_entity.type
_entity.pdbx_description
1 polymer ?
#
loop_
_entity_poly.entity_id
_entity_poly.type
_entity_poly.pdbx_seq_one_letter_code
_entity_poly.pdbx_strand_id
1 'polypeptide(L)'
;MLFSHPRWKEAQEAAEQAIRLAPSNPNAYRTASEIYRWLDLYQEAIASLTQAVRLQPGRAKDYRRRASLYFWQGRFRLAADLQQALRLDLQAWSQRLQEAARFWQVKRSSQGN
;
A
#
# COMPACT_ATOMS: atom_id res chain seq x y z
N MET A 1 -16.59 3.52 -30.76
CA MET A 1 -15.53 2.77 -30.04
C MET A 1 -14.38 3.74 -29.82
N LEU A 2 -14.14 4.20 -28.59
CA LEU A 2 -13.35 5.41 -28.32
C LEU A 2 -12.35 5.23 -27.16
N PHE A 3 -11.46 4.23 -27.19
CA PHE A 3 -10.43 4.10 -26.13
C PHE A 3 -9.07 3.57 -26.62
N SER A 4 -8.61 4.04 -27.79
CA SER A 4 -7.20 3.92 -28.18
C SER A 4 -6.57 5.31 -28.14
N HIS A 5 -6.32 5.83 -26.94
CA HIS A 5 -5.53 7.05 -26.78
C HIS A 5 -4.07 6.63 -26.49
N PRO A 6 -3.09 7.09 -27.29
CA PRO A 6 -1.66 6.72 -27.15
C PRO A 6 -1.11 6.85 -25.72
N ARG A 7 -1.63 7.81 -24.96
CA ARG A 7 -1.29 8.07 -23.57
C ARG A 7 -1.56 6.90 -22.61
N TRP A 8 -2.49 6.00 -22.95
CA TRP A 8 -2.82 4.85 -22.11
C TRP A 8 -1.71 3.80 -22.13
N LYS A 9 -1.15 3.54 -23.33
CA LYS A 9 0.00 2.65 -23.48
C LYS A 9 1.24 3.21 -22.79
N GLU A 10 1.58 4.47 -23.04
CA GLU A 10 2.76 5.11 -22.44
C GLU A 10 2.70 5.12 -20.91
N ALA A 11 1.54 5.45 -20.34
CA ALA A 11 1.36 5.45 -18.90
C ALA A 11 1.38 4.03 -18.31
N GLN A 12 0.78 3.05 -18.98
CA GLN A 12 0.87 1.66 -18.55
C GLN A 12 2.32 1.15 -18.59
N GLU A 13 3.07 1.46 -19.64
CA GLU A 13 4.50 1.14 -19.74
C GLU A 13 5.31 1.81 -18.65
N ALA A 14 5.03 3.08 -18.32
CA ALA A 14 5.68 3.79 -17.22
C ALA A 14 5.41 3.14 -15.86
N ALA A 15 4.17 2.70 -15.61
CA ALA A 15 3.81 1.98 -14.39
C ALA A 15 4.55 0.64 -14.28
N GLU A 16 4.61 -0.12 -15.37
CA GLU A 16 5.36 -1.37 -15.41
C GLU A 16 6.87 -1.17 -15.29
N GLN A 17 7.43 -0.13 -15.92
CA GLN A 17 8.84 0.22 -15.78
C GLN A 17 9.18 0.56 -14.33
N ALA A 18 8.34 1.34 -13.63
CA ALA A 18 8.56 1.64 -12.22
C ALA A 18 8.66 0.34 -11.39
N ILE A 19 7.77 -0.62 -11.63
CA ILE A 19 7.78 -1.93 -10.95
C ILE A 19 9.02 -2.74 -11.35
N ARG A 20 9.39 -2.77 -12.64
CA ARG A 20 10.58 -3.51 -13.13
C ARG A 20 11.89 -2.96 -12.56
N LEU A 21 11.99 -1.64 -12.40
CA LEU A 21 13.19 -0.99 -11.86
C LEU A 21 13.41 -1.30 -10.39
N ALA A 22 12.33 -1.47 -9.61
CA ALA A 22 12.44 -1.73 -8.18
C ALA A 22 11.28 -2.63 -7.67
N PRO A 23 11.29 -3.93 -8.01
CA PRO A 23 10.18 -4.84 -7.70
C PRO A 23 10.05 -5.19 -6.21
N SER A 24 11.05 -4.86 -5.40
CA SER A 24 11.01 -5.01 -3.95
C SER A 24 10.74 -3.68 -3.23
N ASN A 25 10.58 -2.58 -3.96
CA ASN A 25 10.40 -1.25 -3.38
C ASN A 25 8.91 -0.86 -3.33
N PRO A 26 8.31 -0.67 -2.14
CA PRO A 26 6.92 -0.23 -2.00
C PRO A 26 6.61 1.08 -2.75
N ASN A 27 7.61 1.97 -2.89
CA ASN A 27 7.43 3.23 -3.61
C ASN A 27 7.20 3.03 -5.11
N ALA A 28 7.80 2.02 -5.72
CA ALA A 28 7.57 1.71 -7.14
C ALA A 28 6.10 1.36 -7.40
N TYR A 29 5.55 0.47 -6.58
CA TYR A 29 4.14 0.10 -6.63
C TYR A 29 3.20 1.26 -6.30
N ARG A 30 3.60 2.14 -5.38
CA ARG A 30 2.84 3.38 -5.12
C ARG A 30 2.82 4.28 -6.35
N THR A 31 3.95 4.50 -7.01
CA THR A 31 4.02 5.28 -8.25
C THR A 31 3.18 4.65 -9.36
N ALA A 32 3.28 3.33 -9.56
CA ALA A 32 2.44 2.60 -10.51
C ALA A 32 0.95 2.79 -10.20
N SER A 33 0.55 2.72 -8.93
CA SER A 33 -0.84 2.96 -8.54
C SER A 33 -1.35 4.37 -8.83
N GLU A 34 -0.48 5.37 -8.72
CA GLU A 34 -0.83 6.75 -9.07
C GLU A 34 -1.05 6.87 -10.57
N ILE A 35 -0.20 6.25 -11.38
CA ILE A 35 -0.32 6.25 -12.83
C ILE A 35 -1.61 5.54 -13.26
N TYR A 36 -1.89 4.34 -12.72
CA TYR A 36 -3.13 3.62 -13.00
C TYR A 36 -4.37 4.40 -12.57
N ARG A 37 -4.33 5.11 -11.43
CA ARG A 37 -5.43 6.00 -11.01
C ARG A 37 -5.69 7.12 -12.02
N TRP A 38 -4.64 7.72 -12.59
CA TRP A 38 -4.78 8.77 -13.59
C TRP A 38 -5.35 8.26 -14.92
N LEU A 39 -5.24 6.96 -15.18
CA LEU A 39 -5.85 6.27 -16.31
C LEU A 39 -7.26 5.76 -16.02
N ASP A 40 -7.84 6.09 -14.86
CA ASP A 40 -9.10 5.51 -14.37
C ASP A 40 -9.09 3.96 -14.26
N LEU A 41 -7.89 3.37 -14.25
CA LEU A 41 -7.64 1.94 -14.03
C LEU A 41 -7.56 1.65 -12.53
N TYR A 42 -8.70 1.84 -11.86
CA TYR A 42 -8.80 1.78 -10.41
C TYR A 42 -8.48 0.37 -9.85
N GLN A 43 -8.77 -0.71 -10.58
CA GLN A 43 -8.50 -2.08 -10.10
C GLN A 43 -6.99 -2.36 -10.04
N GLU A 44 -6.26 -1.96 -11.08
CA GLU A 44 -4.82 -2.08 -11.25
C GLU A 44 -4.09 -1.20 -10.23
N ALA A 45 -4.63 -0.01 -9.97
CA ALA A 45 -4.13 0.89 -8.93
C ALA A 45 -4.26 0.27 -7.52
N ILE A 46 -5.41 -0.35 -7.22
CA ILE A 46 -5.65 -1.06 -5.96
C ILE A 46 -4.72 -2.28 -5.82
N ALA A 47 -4.53 -3.04 -6.89
CA ALA A 47 -3.63 -4.20 -6.90
C ALA A 47 -2.18 -3.77 -6.61
N SER A 48 -1.72 -2.69 -7.24
CA SER A 48 -0.39 -2.12 -7.02
C SER A 48 -0.21 -1.64 -5.57
N LEU A 49 -1.16 -0.91 -4.99
CA LEU A 49 -1.09 -0.53 -3.57
C LEU A 49 -1.14 -1.73 -2.63
N THR A 50 -1.83 -2.80 -3.01
CA THR A 50 -1.85 -4.04 -2.22
C THR A 50 -0.48 -4.70 -2.18
N GLN A 51 0.27 -4.66 -3.28
CA GLN A 51 1.67 -5.12 -3.28
C GLN A 51 2.58 -4.19 -2.48
N ALA A 52 2.41 -2.86 -2.59
CA ALA A 52 3.16 -1.89 -1.78
C ALA A 52 2.99 -2.16 -0.27
N VAL A 53 1.74 -2.39 0.14
CA VAL A 53 1.37 -2.75 1.51
C VAL A 53 1.97 -4.08 1.94
N ARG A 54 1.98 -5.10 1.07
CA ARG A 54 2.59 -6.40 1.36
C ARG A 54 4.09 -6.30 1.57
N LEU A 55 4.78 -5.48 0.76
CA LEU A 55 6.23 -5.29 0.85
C LEU A 55 6.64 -4.52 2.11
N GLN A 56 5.87 -3.49 2.47
CA GLN A 56 6.10 -2.73 3.70
C GLN A 56 4.80 -2.49 4.45
N PRO A 57 4.37 -3.46 5.27
CA PRO A 57 3.25 -3.26 6.17
C PRO A 57 3.57 -2.12 7.15
N GLY A 58 2.56 -1.30 7.48
CA GLY A 58 2.69 -0.17 8.40
C GLY A 58 2.78 1.21 7.73
N ARG A 59 2.82 1.29 6.39
CA ARG A 59 2.75 2.57 5.68
C ARG A 59 1.32 3.09 5.61
N ALA A 60 0.90 3.86 6.61
CA ALA A 60 -0.43 4.49 6.67
C ALA A 60 -0.82 5.26 5.39
N LYS A 61 0.17 5.84 4.69
CA LYS A 61 -0.05 6.57 3.41
C LYS A 61 -0.56 5.66 2.29
N ASP A 62 -0.02 4.46 2.14
CA ASP A 62 -0.34 3.55 1.02
C ASP A 62 -1.74 2.97 1.21
N TYR A 63 -2.06 2.66 2.45
CA TYR A 63 -3.39 2.29 2.87
C TYR A 63 -4.44 3.37 2.66
N ARG A 64 -4.15 4.63 3.04
CA ARG A 64 -5.07 5.76 2.84
C ARG A 64 -5.36 5.95 1.35
N ARG A 65 -4.33 5.85 0.50
CA ARG A 65 -4.48 5.92 -0.96
C ARG A 65 -5.36 4.78 -1.49
N ARG A 66 -5.21 3.56 -0.96
CA ARG A 66 -6.02 2.41 -1.37
C ARG A 66 -7.49 2.59 -0.99
N ALA A 67 -7.77 3.10 0.22
CA ALA A 67 -9.12 3.45 0.63
C ALA A 67 -9.74 4.55 -0.24
N SER A 68 -8.97 5.58 -0.59
CA SER A 68 -9.42 6.61 -1.54
C SER A 68 -9.78 6.01 -2.90
N LEU A 69 -8.97 5.10 -3.44
CA LEU A 69 -9.30 4.44 -4.72
C LEU A 69 -10.62 3.66 -4.66
N TYR A 70 -10.88 2.93 -3.58
CA TYR A 70 -12.16 2.25 -3.39
C TYR A 70 -13.35 3.22 -3.32
N PHE A 71 -13.15 4.40 -2.72
CA PHE A 71 -14.13 5.47 -2.71
C PHE A 71 -14.42 5.99 -4.13
N TRP A 72 -13.38 6.27 -4.91
CA TRP A 72 -13.50 6.70 -6.32
C TRP A 72 -14.17 5.65 -7.21
N GLN A 73 -13.96 4.36 -6.93
CA GLN A 73 -14.57 3.26 -7.67
C GLN A 73 -16.06 3.03 -7.33
N GLY A 74 -16.68 3.88 -6.50
CA GLY A 74 -18.07 3.73 -6.04
C GLY A 74 -18.30 2.53 -5.11
N ARG A 75 -17.23 1.84 -4.71
CA ARG A 75 -17.27 0.67 -3.82
C ARG A 75 -17.13 1.10 -2.36
N PHE A 76 -18.08 1.91 -1.91
CA PHE A 76 -18.09 2.51 -0.56
C PHE A 76 -18.00 1.47 0.58
N ARG A 77 -18.67 0.32 0.46
CA ARG A 77 -18.58 -0.76 1.47
C ARG A 77 -17.16 -1.32 1.63
N LEU A 78 -16.46 -1.54 0.52
CA LEU A 78 -15.09 -2.05 0.54
C LEU A 78 -14.12 -1.01 1.11
N ALA A 79 -14.31 0.29 0.84
CA ALA A 79 -13.50 1.35 1.41
C ALA A 79 -13.61 1.39 2.95
N ALA A 80 -14.84 1.26 3.48
CA ALA A 80 -15.11 1.27 4.92
C ALA A 80 -14.55 0.03 5.63
N ASP A 81 -14.78 -1.17 5.08
CA ASP A 81 -14.22 -2.41 5.64
C ASP A 81 -12.70 -2.39 5.64
N LEU A 82 -12.09 -1.85 4.56
CA LEU A 82 -10.65 -1.71 4.46
C LEU A 82 -10.10 -0.70 5.48
N GLN A 83 -10.82 0.39 5.75
CA GLN A 83 -10.45 1.38 6.78
C GLN A 83 -10.51 0.77 8.19
N GLN A 84 -11.50 -0.08 8.44
CA GLN A 84 -11.64 -0.79 9.72
C GLN A 84 -10.54 -1.85 9.89
N ALA A 85 -10.30 -2.67 8.86
CA ALA A 85 -9.19 -3.62 8.82
C ALA A 85 -7.84 -2.92 9.02
N LEU A 86 -7.66 -1.72 8.43
CA LEU A 86 -6.48 -0.89 8.63
C LEU A 86 -6.21 -0.56 10.09
N ARG A 87 -7.26 -0.16 10.79
CA ARG A 87 -7.18 0.32 12.15
C ARG A 87 -6.78 -0.84 13.07
N LEU A 88 -7.35 -2.02 12.83
CA LEU A 88 -7.05 -3.25 13.55
C LEU A 88 -5.64 -3.76 13.27
N ASP A 89 -5.22 -3.79 12.01
CA ASP A 89 -3.91 -4.31 11.63
C ASP A 89 -2.79 -3.36 12.10
N LEU A 90 -2.99 -2.05 12.00
CA LEU A 90 -2.06 -1.06 12.56
C LEU A 90 -1.96 -1.13 14.09
N GLN A 91 -3.09 -1.34 14.78
CA GLN A 91 -3.09 -1.55 16.24
C GLN A 91 -2.34 -2.83 16.62
N ALA A 92 -2.64 -3.95 15.95
CA ALA A 92 -1.96 -5.21 16.20
C ALA A 92 -0.45 -5.12 15.94
N TRP A 93 -0.05 -4.40 14.90
CA TRP A 93 1.37 -4.17 14.60
C TRP A 93 2.06 -3.29 15.65
N SER A 94 1.38 -2.23 16.12
CA SER A 94 1.89 -1.36 17.19
C SER A 94 2.05 -2.10 18.52
N GLN A 95 1.13 -3.00 18.85
CA GLN A 95 1.18 -3.86 20.04
C GLN A 95 2.39 -4.79 19.98
N ARG A 96 2.58 -5.51 18.86
CA ARG A 96 3.72 -6.42 18.68
C ARG A 96 5.07 -5.70 18.77
N LEU A 97 5.16 -4.46 18.31
CA LEU A 97 6.38 -3.65 18.44
C LEU A 97 6.66 -3.25 19.89
N GLN A 98 5.63 -2.89 20.66
CA GLN A 98 5.80 -2.56 22.08
C GLN A 98 6.25 -3.78 22.89
N GLU A 99 5.65 -4.95 22.62
CA GLU A 99 6.05 -6.22 23.24
C GLU A 99 7.50 -6.59 22.89
N ALA A 100 7.88 -6.46 21.62
CA ALA A 100 9.26 -6.67 21.18
C ALA A 100 10.24 -5.69 21.86
N ALA A 101 9.88 -4.41 21.98
CA ALA A 101 10.70 -3.42 22.66
C ALA A 101 10.86 -3.75 24.16
N ARG A 102 9.78 -4.14 24.84
CA ARG A 102 9.81 -4.60 26.23
C ARG A 102 10.72 -5.81 26.42
N PHE A 103 10.63 -6.79 25.52
CA PHE A 103 11.45 -7.98 25.55
C PHE A 103 12.96 -7.64 25.47
N TRP A 104 13.34 -6.75 24.56
CA TRP A 104 14.73 -6.29 24.44
C TRP A 104 15.19 -5.48 25.65
N GLN A 105 14.30 -4.70 26.28
CA GLN A 105 14.64 -3.91 27.46
C GLN A 105 14.92 -4.79 28.68
N VAL A 106 14.10 -5.81 28.92
CA VAL A 106 14.28 -6.80 30.00
C VAL A 106 15.57 -7.62 29.80
N LYS A 107 15.85 -8.02 28.56
CA LYS A 107 17.07 -8.78 28.25
C LYS A 107 18.36 -7.96 28.45
N ARG A 108 18.27 -6.63 28.33
CA ARG A 108 19.41 -5.71 28.52
C ARG A 108 19.66 -5.40 30.00
N SER A 109 18.61 -5.35 30.84
CA SER A 109 18.75 -5.16 32.29
C SER A 109 19.19 -6.42 33.04
N SER A 110 19.00 -7.62 32.48
CA SER A 110 19.46 -8.89 33.10
C SER A 110 20.92 -9.25 32.80
N GLN A 111 21.61 -8.54 31.90
CA GLN A 111 23.01 -8.77 31.51
C GLN A 111 23.99 -7.79 32.18
N GLY A 112 23.49 -6.87 33.01
CA GLY A 112 24.27 -5.79 33.62
C GLY A 112 24.44 -5.89 35.13
N ASN A 113 24.26 -7.08 35.73
CA ASN A 113 24.44 -7.31 37.17
C ASN A 113 25.40 -8.48 37.40
#